data_AF-M2Z528-F1
#
_entry.id   AF-M2Z528-F1
#
_cell.length_a   1.000
_cell.length_b   1.000
_cell.length_c   1.000
_cell.angle_alpha   90.00
_cell.angle_beta   90.00
_cell.angle_gamma   90.00
#
_symmetry.space_group_name_H-M   'P 1'
#
loop_
_entity.id
_entity.type
_entity.pdbx_description
1 polymer ?
#
loop_
_entity_poly.entity_id
_entity_poly.type
_entity_poly.pdbx_seq_one_letter_code
_entity_poly.pdbx_strand_id
1 'polypeptide(L)'
;MPSSCTDIRNALAQCLQQSDCVLIHRNTPADCLRPPLVDTLPTQCQQLKHGYGQCKRGLIDMRKRFRGNRPISTSVELEGEGKSTMLYAGKGSYQTAEKKKMEEGDEYEVFTRNDGSEDLRKK
;
A
#
# COMPACT_ATOMS: atom_id res chain seq x y z
N MET A 1 0.98 17.02 4.63
CA MET A 1 2.36 17.19 5.14
C MET A 1 2.92 15.80 5.42
N PRO A 2 4.19 15.49 5.12
CA PRO A 2 4.67 14.11 5.16
C PRO A 2 4.44 13.60 6.59
N SER A 3 3.61 12.57 6.74
CA SER A 3 3.29 11.98 8.02
C SER A 3 4.60 11.66 8.70
N SER A 4 4.94 12.43 9.74
CA SER A 4 6.03 12.11 10.63
C SER A 4 5.80 10.66 11.06
N CYS A 5 6.85 9.87 11.22
CA CYS A 5 6.74 8.44 11.55
C CYS A 5 6.07 8.15 12.93
N THR A 6 5.31 9.11 13.48
CA THR A 6 4.52 9.08 14.71
C THR A 6 3.51 7.96 14.68
N ASP A 7 2.77 7.77 13.60
CA ASP A 7 1.69 6.78 13.56
C ASP A 7 2.26 5.36 13.66
N ILE A 8 3.35 5.11 12.93
CA ILE A 8 4.10 3.86 12.97
C ILE A 8 4.76 3.65 14.34
N ARG A 9 5.28 4.72 14.94
CA ARG A 9 5.87 4.68 16.29
C ARG A 9 4.81 4.32 17.34
N ASN A 10 3.62 4.89 17.24
CA ASN A 10 2.51 4.65 18.15
C ASN A 10 2.00 3.21 18.00
N ALA A 11 1.83 2.72 16.77
CA ALA A 11 1.47 1.33 16.50
C ALA A 11 2.54 0.35 17.04
N LEU A 12 3.82 0.66 16.86
CA LEU A 12 4.92 -0.15 17.40
C LEU A 12 4.91 -0.16 18.93
N ALA A 13 4.67 0.99 19.57
CA ALA A 13 4.56 1.08 21.02
C ALA A 13 3.40 0.23 21.57
N GLN A 14 2.23 0.27 20.92
CA GLN A 14 1.08 -0.56 21.27
C GLN A 14 1.40 -2.05 21.11
N CYS A 15 2.07 -2.44 20.01
CA CYS A 15 2.48 -3.81 19.77
C CYS A 15 3.44 -4.32 20.86
N LEU A 16 4.42 -3.50 21.26
CA LEU A 16 5.36 -3.88 22.32
C LEU A 16 4.68 -3.99 23.69
N GLN A 17 3.69 -3.15 23.99
CA GLN A 17 2.92 -3.22 25.24
C GLN A 17 2.11 -4.52 25.36
N GLN A 18 1.67 -5.09 24.23
CA GLN A 18 0.94 -6.36 24.19
C GLN A 18 1.87 -7.58 24.11
N SER A 19 3.16 -7.37 23.80
CA SER A 19 4.11 -8.47 23.62
C SER A 19 4.63 -9.04 24.94
N ASP A 20 4.93 -10.34 24.93
CA ASP A 20 5.48 -11.09 26.07
C ASP A 20 6.81 -10.53 26.58
N CYS A 21 7.61 -9.91 25.69
CA CYS A 21 8.88 -9.29 26.06
C CYS A 21 8.74 -8.20 27.14
N VAL A 22 7.65 -7.43 27.09
CA VAL A 22 7.38 -6.36 28.06
C VAL A 22 6.47 -6.86 29.19
N LEU A 23 5.45 -7.66 28.86
CA LEU A 23 4.47 -8.13 29.84
C LEU A 23 5.03 -9.19 30.80
N ILE A 24 5.72 -10.20 30.26
CA ILE A 24 6.22 -11.35 31.02
C ILE A 24 7.65 -11.08 31.48
N HIS A 25 8.54 -10.74 30.56
CA HIS A 25 9.97 -10.60 30.86
C HIS A 25 10.34 -9.23 31.45
N ARG A 26 9.41 -8.26 31.48
CA ARG A 26 9.62 -6.92 32.06
C ARG A 26 10.82 -6.17 31.50
N ASN A 27 11.23 -6.49 30.27
CA ASN A 27 12.31 -5.78 29.61
C ASN A 27 11.84 -4.40 29.16
N THR A 28 12.79 -3.47 28.98
CA THR A 28 12.43 -2.19 28.38
C THR A 28 12.05 -2.40 26.91
N PRO A 29 11.10 -1.61 26.36
CA PRO A 29 10.74 -1.68 24.95
C PRO A 29 11.95 -1.51 24.01
N ALA A 30 12.98 -0.78 24.45
CA ALA A 30 14.22 -0.58 23.70
C ALA A 30 15.10 -1.85 23.69
N ASP A 31 15.11 -2.64 24.76
CA ASP A 31 15.83 -3.91 24.83
C ASP A 31 15.16 -4.97 23.95
N CYS A 32 13.82 -5.00 23.91
CA CYS A 32 13.06 -5.91 23.05
C CYS A 32 13.36 -5.74 21.55
N LEU A 33 13.81 -4.56 21.13
CA LEU A 33 14.15 -4.28 19.73
C LEU A 33 15.60 -4.63 19.36
N ARG A 34 16.41 -5.12 20.31
CA ARG A 34 17.78 -5.58 20.07
C ARG A 34 17.85 -7.11 19.94
N PRO A 35 18.78 -7.64 19.13
CA PRO A 35 19.06 -9.08 19.13
C PRO A 35 19.53 -9.51 20.53
N PRO A 36 19.11 -10.69 21.04
CA PRO A 36 18.36 -11.77 20.37
C PRO A 36 16.82 -11.71 20.55
N LEU A 37 16.30 -10.80 21.36
CA LEU A 37 14.86 -10.74 21.73
C LEU A 37 13.95 -10.33 20.57
N VAL A 38 14.49 -9.70 19.53
CA VAL A 38 13.73 -9.33 18.33
C VAL A 38 13.07 -10.54 17.68
N ASP A 39 13.77 -11.68 17.68
CA ASP A 39 13.36 -12.85 16.92
C ASP A 39 12.23 -13.60 17.64
N THR A 40 12.07 -13.39 18.95
CA THR A 40 11.00 -13.96 19.76
C THR A 40 9.73 -13.10 19.76
N LEU A 41 9.79 -11.87 19.23
CA LEU A 41 8.62 -11.00 19.11
C LEU A 41 7.64 -11.50 18.04
N PRO A 42 6.34 -11.21 18.18
CA PRO A 42 5.35 -11.58 17.19
C PRO A 42 5.63 -10.90 15.83
N THR A 43 5.23 -11.58 14.75
CA THR A 43 5.47 -11.16 13.36
C THR A 43 4.95 -9.74 13.08
N GLN A 44 3.82 -9.36 13.68
CA GLN A 44 3.27 -8.01 13.60
C GLN A 44 4.24 -6.94 14.11
N CYS A 45 4.86 -7.16 15.27
CA CYS A 45 5.83 -6.21 15.83
C CYS A 45 7.12 -6.17 14.98
N GLN A 46 7.54 -7.30 14.41
CA GLN A 46 8.69 -7.36 13.50
C GLN A 46 8.43 -6.56 12.20
N GLN A 47 7.23 -6.66 11.64
CA GLN A 47 6.80 -5.87 10.48
C GLN A 47 6.77 -4.37 10.80
N LEU A 48 6.22 -3.98 11.96
CA LEU A 48 6.22 -2.59 12.40
C LEU A 48 7.63 -2.03 12.63
N LYS A 49 8.56 -2.83 13.19
CA LYS A 49 9.97 -2.48 13.33
C LYS A 49 10.60 -2.20 11.96
N HIS A 50 10.36 -3.08 10.98
CA HIS A 50 10.87 -2.92 9.63
C HIS A 50 10.29 -1.65 8.96
N GLY A 51 8.96 -1.45 9.04
CA GLY A 51 8.27 -0.27 8.54
C GLY A 51 8.76 1.03 9.17
N TYR A 52 9.00 1.04 10.49
CA TYR A 52 9.58 2.20 11.19
C TYR A 52 11.00 2.52 10.71
N GLY A 53 11.83 1.50 10.48
CA GLY A 53 13.17 1.65 9.89
C GLY A 53 13.14 2.24 8.49
N GLN A 54 12.20 1.78 7.64
CA GLN A 54 12.00 2.35 6.31
C GLN A 54 11.49 3.79 6.36
N CYS A 55 10.57 4.09 7.28
CA CYS A 55 10.03 5.43 7.46
C CYS A 55 11.13 6.42 7.85
N LYS A 56 11.99 6.07 8.83
CA LYS A 56 13.14 6.91 9.21
C LYS A 56 14.12 7.10 8.06
N ARG A 57 14.43 6.04 7.29
CA ARG A 57 15.30 6.15 6.11
C ARG A 57 14.71 7.11 5.07
N GLY A 58 13.39 7.07 4.85
CA GLY A 58 12.71 7.96 3.92
C GLY A 58 12.66 9.43 4.34
N LEU A 59 12.74 9.74 5.64
CA LEU A 59 12.88 11.12 6.12
C LEU A 59 14.27 11.71 5.78
N ILE A 60 15.31 10.88 5.79
CA ILE A 60 16.68 11.29 5.48
C ILE A 60 16.91 11.34 3.96
N ASP A 61 16.27 10.44 3.20
CA ASP A 61 16.41 10.39 1.74
C ASP A 61 15.66 11.54 1.03
N MET A 62 16.43 12.47 0.46
CA MET A 62 15.92 13.63 -0.29
C MET A 62 15.00 13.23 -1.45
N ARG A 63 15.24 12.07 -2.08
CA ARG A 63 14.42 11.58 -3.22
C ARG A 63 13.00 11.17 -2.79
N LYS A 64 12.82 10.78 -1.53
CA LYS A 64 11.53 10.36 -0.97
C LYS A 64 10.74 11.50 -0.34
N ARG A 65 11.37 12.66 -0.09
CA ARG A 65 10.70 13.86 0.40
C ARG A 65 9.64 14.41 -0.56
N PHE A 66 9.90 14.31 -1.87
CA PHE A 66 8.98 14.79 -2.90
C PHE A 66 7.82 13.84 -3.19
N ARG A 67 8.06 12.53 -3.14
CA ARG A 67 7.02 11.51 -3.38
C ARG A 67 6.21 11.15 -2.12
N GLY A 68 6.69 11.60 -0.95
CA GLY A 68 6.12 11.25 0.35
C GLY A 68 6.53 9.84 0.79
N ASN A 69 6.70 9.65 2.10
CA ASN A 69 6.69 8.30 2.65
C ASN A 69 5.28 7.73 2.47
N ARG A 70 5.18 6.50 1.96
CA ARG A 70 3.90 5.80 1.88
C ARG A 70 3.34 5.64 3.30
N PRO A 71 2.11 6.09 3.58
CA PRO A 71 1.52 5.91 4.88
C PRO A 71 1.28 4.41 5.10
N ILE A 72 1.48 3.93 6.33
CA ILE A 72 1.20 2.54 6.67
C ILE A 72 -0.29 2.19 6.45
N SER A 73 -1.19 3.17 6.47
CA SER A 73 -2.59 2.96 6.07
C SER A 73 -2.79 2.55 4.60
N THR A 74 -1.77 2.66 3.75
CA THR A 74 -1.80 2.10 2.39
C THR A 74 -1.24 0.68 2.29
N SER A 75 -0.73 0.10 3.38
CA SER A 75 -0.45 -1.34 3.46
C SER A 75 -1.70 -2.16 3.79
N VAL A 76 -2.85 -1.76 3.24
CA VAL A 76 -3.99 -2.66 3.02
C VAL A 76 -3.57 -3.84 2.12
N GLU A 77 -2.37 -3.84 1.55
CA GLU A 77 -1.80 -5.01 0.86
C GLU A 77 -1.52 -6.24 1.75
N LEU A 78 -1.68 -6.17 3.08
CA LEU A 78 -1.62 -7.36 3.95
C LEU A 78 -2.95 -8.14 4.01
N GLU A 79 -4.06 -7.54 3.55
CA GLU A 79 -5.33 -8.22 3.31
C GLU A 79 -5.65 -8.07 1.83
N GLY A 80 -5.61 -9.17 1.07
CA GLY A 80 -5.63 -9.19 -0.39
C GLY A 80 -6.90 -8.65 -1.05
N GLU A 81 -7.25 -7.39 -0.83
CA GLU A 81 -8.45 -6.73 -1.36
C GLU A 81 -8.28 -5.20 -1.38
N GLY A 82 -7.38 -4.73 -2.25
CA GLY A 82 -7.19 -3.30 -2.48
C GLY A 82 -6.75 -3.03 -3.90
N LYS A 83 -7.66 -2.52 -4.73
CA LYS A 83 -7.45 -2.20 -6.16
C LYS A 83 -6.13 -1.48 -6.37
N SER A 84 -5.17 -2.15 -7.00
CA SER A 84 -3.92 -1.54 -7.43
C SER A 84 -4.26 -0.41 -8.41
N THR A 85 -4.08 0.83 -7.96
CA THR A 85 -4.10 1.97 -8.88
C THR A 85 -2.78 1.93 -9.62
N MET A 86 -2.81 1.35 -10.83
CA MET A 86 -1.66 1.28 -11.73
C MET A 86 -1.07 2.68 -11.93
N LEU A 87 0.20 2.85 -11.54
CA LEU A 87 0.94 4.12 -11.62
C LEU A 87 1.38 4.50 -13.05
N TYR A 88 1.03 3.67 -14.04
CA TYR A 88 1.25 3.95 -15.45
C TYR A 88 -0.10 3.89 -16.16
N ALA A 89 -0.35 4.85 -17.04
CA ALA A 89 -1.63 5.17 -17.68
C ALA A 89 -2.18 4.07 -18.61
N GLY A 90 -2.49 2.90 -18.07
CA GLY A 90 -3.32 1.88 -18.68
C GLY A 90 -4.61 1.78 -17.87
N LYS A 91 -5.72 2.30 -18.39
CA LYS A 91 -7.05 1.97 -17.86
C LYS A 91 -7.18 0.43 -17.91
N GLY A 92 -7.29 -0.20 -16.74
CA GLY A 92 -7.54 -1.64 -16.65
C GLY A 92 -8.81 -2.00 -17.42
N SER A 93 -8.73 -3.01 -18.27
CA SER A 93 -9.76 -3.47 -19.20
C SER A 93 -10.98 -4.13 -18.56
N TYR A 94 -11.10 -4.11 -17.24
CA TYR A 94 -12.28 -4.59 -16.50
C TYR A 94 -13.01 -3.41 -15.85
N GLN A 95 -13.53 -2.52 -16.68
CA GLN A 95 -14.78 -1.84 -16.35
C GLN A 95 -15.85 -2.53 -17.17
N THR A 96 -16.74 -3.24 -16.49
CA THR A 96 -17.98 -3.78 -17.04
C THR A 96 -18.55 -2.72 -17.97
N ALA A 97 -18.57 -3.01 -19.28
CA ALA A 97 -18.99 -2.06 -20.29
C ALA A 97 -20.39 -1.56 -19.93
N GLU A 98 -20.49 -0.33 -19.44
CA GLU A 98 -21.75 0.38 -19.43
C GLU A 98 -22.18 0.41 -20.89
N LYS A 99 -23.29 -0.29 -21.18
CA LYS A 99 -23.92 -0.32 -22.50
C LYS A 99 -24.06 1.13 -22.95
N LYS A 100 -23.21 1.59 -23.86
CA LYS A 100 -23.41 2.87 -24.53
C LYS A 100 -24.77 2.77 -25.21
N LYS A 101 -25.74 3.53 -24.70
CA LYS A 101 -27.05 3.66 -25.34
C LYS A 101 -26.77 4.25 -26.72
N MET A 102 -27.04 3.48 -27.76
CA MET A 102 -27.04 3.97 -29.13
C MET A 102 -28.22 4.94 -29.23
N GLU A 103 -27.96 6.23 -29.39
CA GLU A 103 -29.01 7.19 -29.71
C GLU A 103 -29.32 7.10 -31.22
N GLU A 104 -30.60 7.19 -31.57
CA GLU A 104 -31.12 7.00 -32.91
C GLU A 104 -30.67 8.19 -33.81
N GLY A 105 -29.60 7.97 -34.59
CA GLY A 105 -29.07 8.97 -35.53
C GLY A 105 -27.54 9.01 -35.69
N ASP A 106 -26.79 8.27 -34.87
CA ASP A 106 -25.32 8.29 -34.93
C ASP A 106 -24.75 7.20 -35.87
N GLU A 107 -23.96 7.61 -36.87
CA GLU A 107 -23.19 6.69 -37.71
C GLU A 107 -21.98 6.13 -36.94
N TYR A 108 -21.88 4.81 -36.89
CA TYR A 108 -20.77 4.09 -36.27
C TYR A 108 -19.99 3.29 -37.32
N GLU A 109 -18.67 3.30 -37.21
CA GLU A 109 -17.76 2.46 -37.99
C GLU A 109 -17.15 1.36 -37.12
N VAL A 110 -17.01 0.16 -37.69
CA VAL A 110 -16.34 -0.97 -37.04
C VAL A 110 -14.86 -0.89 -37.35
N PHE A 111 -14.02 -0.90 -36.31
CA PHE A 111 -12.58 -0.99 -36.46
C PHE A 111 -12.05 -2.25 -35.78
N THR A 112 -11.04 -2.87 -36.41
CA THR A 112 -10.37 -4.04 -35.86
C THR A 112 -9.14 -3.59 -35.09
N ARG A 113 -9.02 -4.00 -33.82
CA ARG A 113 -7.80 -3.81 -33.03
C ARG A 113 -6.68 -4.71 -33.55
N ASN A 114 -5.43 -4.39 -33.19
CA ASN A 114 -4.26 -5.24 -33.45
C ASN A 114 -4.41 -6.67 -32.86
N ASP A 115 -5.29 -6.83 -31.88
CA ASP A 115 -5.56 -8.10 -31.19
C ASP A 115 -6.65 -8.94 -31.91
N GLY A 116 -7.19 -8.46 -33.04
CA GLY A 116 -8.22 -9.13 -33.83
C GLY A 116 -9.65 -8.94 -33.33
N SER A 117 -9.87 -8.21 -32.24
CA SER A 117 -11.22 -7.89 -31.75
C SER A 117 -11.83 -6.71 -32.51
N GLU A 118 -13.12 -6.80 -32.81
CA GLU A 118 -13.90 -5.74 -33.44
C GLU A 118 -14.50 -4.81 -32.38
N ASP A 119 -14.31 -3.51 -32.54
CA ASP A 119 -14.89 -2.48 -31.68
C ASP A 119 -15.57 -1.40 -32.52
N LEU A 120 -16.60 -0.76 -31.94
CA LEU A 120 -17.39 0.28 -32.60
C LEU A 120 -16.86 1.66 -32.22
N ARG A 121 -16.59 2.50 -33.22
CA ARG A 121 -16.25 3.91 -33.07
C ARG A 121 -17.32 4.77 -33.72
N LYS A 122 -17.80 5.79 -33.01
CA LYS A 122 -18.68 6.82 -33.60
C LYS A 122 -17.87 7.63 -34.62
N LYS A 123 -18.40 7.81 -35.83
CA LYS A 123 -17.77 8.69 -36.84
C LYS A 123 -17.66 10.12 -36.32
#